data_AF-A0A1L9WF66-F1
#
_entry.id   AF-A0A1L9WF66-F1
#
_cell.length_a   1.000
_cell.length_b   1.000
_cell.length_c   1.000
_cell.angle_alpha   90.00
_cell.angle_beta   90.00
_cell.angle_gamma   90.00
#
_symmetry.space_group_name_H-M   'P 1'
#
loop_
_entity.id
_entity.type
_entity.pdbx_description
1 polymer ?
#
loop_
_entity_poly.entity_id
_entity_poly.type
_entity_poly.pdbx_seq_one_letter_code
_entity_poly.pdbx_strand_id
1 'polypeptide(L)'
;MHKLTSSLDPLYSSGGKGSMRYFFLHGGYSRLPFPDTEVSVEAKVLVFNGHGKIVFDHSTDGPTSQYRFINRALVSVDDRQDAYVPAGTFVETLLKNISIPTLLFAEIPRWVLLGFNVWDQVIAGETEEDSQFLYVVLVTLGRTGLDQASFQDYEYLKSMLHSFVPRFATVVSQISDAYLPGDARNLSDQIAGLMMPDPAAEETKDLRAFLTLYAKRYVHEALRAEEILKRCLMHMVKMPFELESSIRYGLIVN
;
A
#
# COMPACT_ATOMS: atom_id res chain seq x y z
N MET A 1 -26.43 33.26 20.38
CA MET A 1 -25.47 33.00 19.28
C MET A 1 -24.23 32.36 19.86
N HIS A 2 -24.16 31.04 19.87
CA HIS A 2 -22.94 30.33 20.25
C HIS A 2 -21.93 30.48 19.11
N LYS A 3 -20.79 31.11 19.39
CA LYS A 3 -19.61 31.05 18.52
C LYS A 3 -19.14 29.60 18.50
N LEU A 4 -19.47 28.87 17.43
CA LEU A 4 -18.75 27.66 17.06
C LEU A 4 -17.33 28.11 16.70
N THR A 5 -16.41 27.99 17.65
CA THR A 5 -14.99 27.90 17.34
C THR A 5 -14.82 26.64 16.53
N SER A 6 -14.76 26.77 15.21
CA SER A 6 -14.37 25.69 14.33
C SER A 6 -12.94 25.30 14.68
N SER A 7 -12.75 24.22 15.43
CA SER A 7 -11.46 23.53 15.48
C SER A 7 -11.26 22.90 14.09
N LEU A 8 -10.86 23.73 13.12
CA LEU A 8 -10.42 23.30 11.80
C LEU A 8 -9.01 22.73 11.95
N ASP A 9 -8.87 21.63 12.68
CA ASP A 9 -7.70 20.79 12.51
C ASP A 9 -8.03 19.84 11.36
N PRO A 10 -7.43 20.00 10.17
CA PRO A 10 -7.80 19.19 9.04
C PRO A 10 -7.37 17.74 9.30
N LEU A 11 -8.32 16.81 9.11
CA LEU A 11 -8.11 15.36 9.18
C LEU A 11 -6.94 14.90 8.29
N TYR A 12 -6.62 15.70 7.27
CA TYR A 12 -5.50 15.54 6.36
C TYR A 12 -4.64 16.80 6.39
N SER A 13 -3.36 16.68 6.71
CA SER A 13 -2.45 17.84 6.83
C SER A 13 -2.16 18.48 5.47
N SER A 14 -2.28 17.72 4.37
CA SER A 14 -1.86 18.19 3.03
C SER A 14 -2.98 18.59 2.07
N GLY A 15 -4.24 18.22 2.30
CA GLY A 15 -5.37 18.62 1.44
C GLY A 15 -5.31 18.21 -0.05
N GLY A 16 -4.30 17.45 -0.49
CA GLY A 16 -4.11 17.01 -1.88
C GLY A 16 -2.66 17.14 -2.34
N LYS A 17 -2.04 16.00 -2.67
CA LYS A 17 -0.64 15.81 -3.11
C LYS A 17 0.43 16.06 -2.03
N GLY A 18 1.39 15.14 -1.89
CA GLY A 18 2.66 15.43 -1.19
C GLY A 18 2.83 14.91 0.24
N SER A 19 1.76 14.48 0.93
CA SER A 19 1.90 13.72 2.17
C SER A 19 2.14 12.24 1.84
N MET A 20 2.87 11.51 2.70
CA MET A 20 2.95 10.05 2.58
C MET A 20 1.55 9.44 2.75
N ARG A 21 0.87 9.23 1.63
CA ARG A 21 -0.53 8.75 1.56
C ARG A 21 -0.55 7.27 1.31
N TYR A 22 -1.46 6.53 1.93
CA TYR A 22 -1.57 5.10 1.70
C TYR A 22 -2.99 4.57 1.81
N PHE A 23 -3.18 3.41 1.19
CA PHE A 23 -4.41 2.67 1.08
C PHE A 23 -4.16 1.24 1.54
N PHE A 24 -5.05 0.72 2.38
CA PHE A 24 -5.14 -0.72 2.58
C PHE A 24 -5.88 -1.32 1.40
N LEU A 25 -5.15 -2.04 0.56
CA LEU A 25 -5.74 -2.85 -0.49
C LEU A 25 -6.28 -4.17 0.08
N HIS A 26 -5.63 -4.68 1.14
CA HIS A 26 -6.14 -5.75 1.99
C HIS A 26 -5.64 -5.57 3.43
N GLY A 27 -6.40 -6.04 4.41
CA GLY A 27 -6.07 -5.90 5.83
C GLY A 27 -6.39 -4.50 6.38
N GLY A 28 -5.66 -4.09 7.40
CA GLY A 28 -5.83 -2.81 8.09
C GLY A 28 -4.78 -2.60 9.18
N TYR A 29 -5.03 -1.65 10.09
CA TYR A 29 -4.21 -1.54 11.29
C TYR A 29 -4.47 -2.71 12.24
N SER A 30 -3.41 -3.14 12.93
CA SER A 30 -3.50 -4.03 14.07
C SER A 30 -3.64 -3.21 15.34
N ARG A 31 -4.64 -3.56 16.16
CA ARG A 31 -4.76 -3.04 17.53
C ARG A 31 -3.92 -3.84 18.53
N LEU A 32 -3.23 -4.89 18.07
CA LEU A 32 -2.41 -5.73 18.94
C LEU A 32 -1.11 -4.99 19.25
N PRO A 33 -0.70 -4.92 20.53
CA PRO A 33 0.54 -4.25 20.91
C PRO A 33 1.72 -4.87 20.16
N PHE A 34 2.67 -4.02 19.77
CA PHE A 34 3.97 -4.47 19.27
C PHE A 34 4.88 -4.68 20.48
N PRO A 35 5.33 -5.91 20.76
CA PRO A 35 6.18 -6.19 21.92
C PRO A 35 7.46 -5.35 21.93
N ASP A 36 7.92 -4.98 23.13
CA ASP A 36 9.23 -4.33 23.31
C ASP A 36 10.40 -5.32 23.21
N THR A 37 10.09 -6.62 23.20
CA THR A 37 11.07 -7.71 23.00
C THR A 37 11.45 -7.87 21.52
N GLU A 38 12.24 -8.90 21.23
CA GLU A 38 12.53 -9.28 19.84
C GLU A 38 11.26 -9.74 19.10
N VAL A 39 11.05 -9.19 17.91
CA VAL A 39 9.94 -9.53 17.00
C VAL A 39 10.48 -9.62 15.59
N SER A 40 10.15 -10.69 14.88
CA SER A 40 10.38 -10.80 13.44
C SER A 40 9.06 -10.60 12.70
N VAL A 41 9.09 -9.82 11.61
CA VAL A 41 7.97 -9.60 10.70
C VAL A 41 8.36 -10.10 9.32
N GLU A 42 7.54 -10.97 8.75
CA GLU A 42 7.70 -11.48 7.40
C GLU A 42 6.93 -10.57 6.43
N ALA A 43 7.67 -9.90 5.54
CA ALA A 43 7.10 -8.94 4.62
C ALA A 43 7.88 -8.82 3.30
N LYS A 44 7.20 -8.35 2.25
CA LYS A 44 7.82 -7.95 0.97
C LYS A 44 7.57 -6.46 0.74
N VAL A 45 8.63 -5.75 0.38
CA VAL A 45 8.57 -4.32 0.06
C VAL A 45 8.99 -4.12 -1.39
N LEU A 46 8.11 -3.50 -2.16
CA LEU A 46 8.30 -3.20 -3.57
C LEU A 46 8.13 -1.71 -3.81
N VAL A 47 8.85 -1.16 -4.78
CA VAL A 47 8.60 0.21 -5.26
C VAL A 47 8.18 0.14 -6.72
N PHE A 48 7.06 0.78 -7.01
CA PHE A 48 6.53 0.93 -8.36
C PHE A 48 6.71 2.38 -8.83
N ASN A 49 6.93 2.56 -10.12
CA ASN A 49 6.82 3.87 -10.76
C ASN A 49 5.36 4.19 -11.16
N GLY A 50 5.13 5.39 -11.69
CA GLY A 50 3.80 5.82 -12.15
C GLY A 50 3.22 5.06 -13.33
N HIS A 51 3.98 4.15 -13.95
CA HIS A 51 3.52 3.26 -15.01
C HIS A 51 3.22 1.83 -14.51
N GLY A 52 3.26 1.62 -13.19
CA GLY A 52 2.99 0.32 -12.59
C GLY A 52 4.12 -0.69 -12.81
N LYS A 53 5.33 -0.25 -13.14
CA LYS A 53 6.52 -1.11 -13.20
C LYS A 53 7.26 -1.12 -11.87
N ILE A 54 7.74 -2.28 -11.45
CA ILE A 54 8.60 -2.43 -10.28
C ILE A 54 9.98 -1.85 -10.64
N VAL A 55 10.44 -0.88 -9.86
CA VAL A 55 11.77 -0.24 -9.96
C VAL A 55 12.66 -0.57 -8.76
N PHE A 56 12.10 -1.23 -7.75
CA PHE A 56 12.85 -1.79 -6.63
C PHE A 56 12.12 -3.02 -6.07
N ASP A 57 12.89 -4.10 -5.86
CA ASP A 57 12.47 -5.28 -5.13
C ASP A 57 13.57 -5.65 -4.13
N HIS A 58 13.24 -5.61 -2.83
CA HIS A 58 14.20 -5.94 -1.78
C HIS A 58 14.61 -7.42 -1.79
N SER A 59 13.73 -8.31 -2.27
CA SER A 59 13.90 -9.76 -2.21
C SER A 59 13.87 -10.38 -3.61
N THR A 60 14.88 -10.10 -4.44
CA THR A 60 14.99 -10.71 -5.79
C THR A 60 15.02 -12.23 -5.73
N ASP A 61 15.56 -12.79 -4.64
CA ASP A 61 15.84 -14.21 -4.49
C ASP A 61 14.75 -14.97 -3.70
N GLY A 62 13.77 -14.26 -3.12
CA GLY A 62 12.76 -14.84 -2.21
C GLY A 62 11.38 -14.17 -2.27
N PRO A 63 10.31 -14.87 -1.86
CA PRO A 63 8.95 -14.33 -1.88
C PRO A 63 8.71 -13.24 -0.81
N THR A 64 9.51 -13.22 0.25
CA THR A 64 9.46 -12.27 1.38
C THR A 64 10.84 -12.13 2.01
N SER A 65 11.00 -11.10 2.84
CA SER A 65 12.14 -10.86 3.72
C SER A 65 11.69 -10.87 5.19
N GLN A 66 12.62 -11.17 6.09
CA GLN A 66 12.43 -11.10 7.53
C GLN A 66 13.00 -9.81 8.11
N TYR A 67 12.12 -8.97 8.63
CA TYR A 67 12.45 -7.72 9.31
C TYR A 67 12.51 -7.97 10.83
N ARG A 68 13.69 -7.87 11.42
CA ARG A 68 13.90 -8.10 12.86
C ARG A 68 13.91 -6.77 13.63
N PHE A 69 13.02 -6.68 14.61
CA PHE A 69 12.90 -5.54 15.51
C PHE A 69 13.33 -5.94 16.92
N ILE A 70 14.09 -5.07 17.60
CA ILE A 70 14.44 -5.19 19.02
C ILE A 70 14.17 -3.83 19.67
N ASN A 71 13.45 -3.81 20.80
CA ASN A 71 13.02 -2.57 21.44
C ASN A 71 12.34 -1.60 20.44
N ARG A 72 11.52 -2.16 19.54
CA ARG A 72 10.80 -1.45 18.45
C ARG A 72 11.66 -0.78 17.37
N ALA A 73 12.98 -0.90 17.43
CA ALA A 73 13.89 -0.43 16.39
C ALA A 73 14.18 -1.57 15.41
N LEU A 74 14.18 -1.29 14.11
CA LEU A 74 14.65 -2.24 13.10
C LEU A 74 16.16 -2.45 13.28
N VAL A 75 16.58 -3.71 13.45
CA VAL A 75 17.99 -4.08 13.67
C VAL A 75 18.58 -4.77 12.45
N SER A 76 17.80 -5.56 11.73
CA SER A 76 18.25 -6.22 10.51
C SER A 76 17.11 -6.61 9.57
N VAL A 77 17.44 -6.78 8.29
CA VAL A 77 16.58 -7.40 7.27
C VAL A 77 17.32 -8.57 6.66
N ASP A 78 16.74 -9.78 6.74
CA ASP A 78 17.39 -11.03 6.34
C ASP A 78 18.79 -11.17 6.96
N ASP A 79 18.88 -10.90 8.26
CA ASP A 79 20.13 -10.90 9.06
C ASP A 79 21.21 -9.88 8.64
N ARG A 80 20.91 -8.97 7.71
CA ARG A 80 21.79 -7.86 7.31
C ARG A 80 21.42 -6.58 8.05
N GLN A 81 22.38 -5.93 8.72
CA GLN A 81 22.15 -4.73 9.54
C GLN A 81 22.12 -3.43 8.73
N ASP A 82 22.73 -3.42 7.56
CA ASP A 82 22.88 -2.28 6.64
C ASP A 82 21.93 -2.38 5.43
N ALA A 83 20.92 -3.24 5.53
CA ALA A 83 19.94 -3.43 4.47
C ALA A 83 19.15 -2.14 4.20
N TYR A 84 19.12 -1.70 2.94
CA TYR A 84 18.35 -0.54 2.54
C TYR A 84 16.84 -0.83 2.57
N VAL A 85 16.08 0.02 3.26
CA VAL A 85 14.62 -0.03 3.33
C VAL A 85 14.05 1.24 2.68
N PRO A 86 13.29 1.13 1.57
CA PRO A 86 12.73 2.29 0.89
C PRO A 86 11.70 2.97 1.79
N ALA A 87 11.86 4.29 2.00
CA ALA A 87 11.06 5.06 2.94
C ALA A 87 11.06 4.41 4.35
N GLY A 88 12.26 4.12 4.86
CA GLY A 88 12.49 3.35 6.10
C GLY A 88 11.55 3.72 7.24
N THR A 89 11.45 5.00 7.59
CA THR A 89 10.53 5.46 8.66
C THR A 89 9.08 5.05 8.41
N PHE A 90 8.59 5.16 7.17
CA PHE A 90 7.23 4.76 6.81
C PHE A 90 7.04 3.23 6.91
N VAL A 91 7.94 2.47 6.28
CA VAL A 91 7.87 1.00 6.25
C VAL A 91 7.99 0.42 7.66
N GLU A 92 8.99 0.83 8.43
CA GLU A 92 9.22 0.36 9.80
C GLU A 92 8.03 0.69 10.70
N THR A 93 7.47 1.89 10.57
CA THR A 93 6.29 2.29 11.35
C THR A 93 5.10 1.41 11.02
N LEU A 94 4.83 1.13 9.73
CA LEU A 94 3.69 0.30 9.35
C LEU A 94 3.87 -1.17 9.70
N LEU A 95 5.07 -1.75 9.52
CA LEU A 95 5.34 -3.15 9.90
C LEU A 95 5.01 -3.44 11.37
N LYS A 96 5.12 -2.43 12.25
CA LYS A 96 4.74 -2.54 13.66
C LYS A 96 3.22 -2.50 13.90
N ASN A 97 2.47 -1.84 13.01
CA ASN A 97 1.11 -1.36 13.28
C ASN A 97 0.03 -1.95 12.36
N ILE A 98 0.37 -2.86 11.45
CA ILE A 98 -0.60 -3.48 10.52
C ILE A 98 -1.01 -4.88 10.92
N SER A 99 -2.20 -5.29 10.48
CA SER A 99 -2.73 -6.64 10.65
C SER A 99 -1.98 -7.67 9.81
N ILE A 100 -2.27 -8.94 10.02
CA ILE A 100 -1.73 -10.04 9.21
C ILE A 100 -2.90 -10.91 8.77
N PRO A 101 -3.02 -11.22 7.47
CA PRO A 101 -2.23 -10.68 6.36
C PRO A 101 -2.59 -9.23 6.01
N THR A 102 -1.69 -8.50 5.34
CA THR A 102 -1.94 -7.13 4.84
C THR A 102 -1.28 -6.90 3.49
N LEU A 103 -1.94 -6.14 2.61
CA LEU A 103 -1.32 -5.52 1.44
C LEU A 103 -1.68 -4.04 1.43
N LEU A 104 -0.66 -3.20 1.47
CA LEU A 104 -0.78 -1.76 1.54
C LEU A 104 -0.06 -1.13 0.36
N PHE A 105 -0.65 -0.06 -0.17
CA PHE A 105 -0.13 0.73 -1.27
C PHE A 105 0.04 2.17 -0.81
N ALA A 106 1.22 2.74 -0.99
CA ALA A 106 1.55 4.07 -0.52
C ALA A 106 2.16 4.92 -1.62
N GLU A 107 1.67 6.14 -1.78
CA GLU A 107 2.28 7.18 -2.59
C GLU A 107 3.29 7.94 -1.72
N ILE A 108 4.55 7.91 -2.12
CA ILE A 108 5.66 8.50 -1.39
C ILE A 108 6.37 9.52 -2.29
N PRO A 109 6.58 10.76 -1.82
CA PRO A 109 7.39 11.72 -2.56
C PRO A 109 8.78 11.17 -2.82
N ARG A 110 9.30 11.36 -4.03
CA ARG A 110 10.58 10.76 -4.45
C ARG A 110 11.74 11.14 -3.52
N TRP A 111 11.76 12.38 -3.00
CA TRP A 111 12.78 12.85 -2.06
C TRP A 111 12.76 12.15 -0.68
N VAL A 112 11.64 11.55 -0.28
CA VAL A 112 11.54 10.74 0.96
C VAL A 112 12.17 9.37 0.77
N LEU A 113 12.10 8.83 -0.45
CA LEU A 113 12.70 7.53 -0.79
C LEU A 113 14.20 7.65 -1.01
N LEU A 114 14.63 8.72 -1.67
CA LEU A 114 16.01 8.96 -2.10
C LEU A 114 16.90 9.56 -1.01
N GLY A 115 16.86 9.04 0.22
CA GLY A 115 17.73 9.55 1.28
C GLY A 115 19.22 9.52 0.88
N PHE A 116 19.80 10.69 0.56
CA PHE A 116 21.20 11.09 0.33
C PHE A 116 22.30 10.10 -0.18
N ASN A 117 22.04 8.85 -0.59
CA ASN A 117 23.08 7.90 -0.98
C ASN A 117 22.64 6.90 -2.09
N VAL A 118 23.59 6.62 -3.02
CA VAL A 118 23.78 5.51 -4.00
C VAL A 118 22.57 4.97 -4.80
N TRP A 119 21.44 4.67 -4.16
CA TRP A 119 20.19 4.25 -4.83
C TRP A 119 19.56 5.36 -5.67
N ASP A 120 20.02 6.59 -5.50
CA ASP A 120 19.77 7.73 -6.38
C ASP A 120 20.01 7.40 -7.85
N GLN A 121 21.02 6.58 -8.17
CA GLN A 121 21.37 6.26 -9.57
C GLN A 121 20.54 5.11 -10.15
N VAL A 122 20.18 4.11 -9.34
CA VAL A 122 19.39 2.94 -9.80
C VAL A 122 17.94 3.36 -10.04
N ILE A 123 17.34 4.08 -9.11
CA ILE A 123 15.96 4.58 -9.26
C ILE A 123 15.92 5.67 -10.34
N ALA A 124 16.93 6.55 -10.44
CA ALA A 124 16.94 7.58 -11.48
C ALA A 124 17.11 7.06 -12.91
N GLY A 125 17.80 5.92 -13.11
CA GLY A 125 18.01 5.35 -14.44
C GLY A 125 16.76 4.69 -15.05
N GLU A 126 15.81 4.24 -14.22
CA GLU A 126 14.59 3.54 -14.64
C GLU A 126 13.31 4.38 -14.54
N THR A 127 13.40 5.58 -13.98
CA THR A 127 12.29 6.54 -13.91
C THR A 127 12.45 7.60 -14.99
N GLU A 128 11.44 7.77 -15.86
CA GLU A 128 11.33 9.02 -16.63
C GLU A 128 11.33 10.20 -15.65
N GLU A 129 12.05 11.28 -15.99
CA GLU A 129 12.34 12.44 -15.13
C GLU A 129 11.09 13.14 -14.54
N ASP A 130 9.88 12.81 -15.01
CA ASP A 130 8.64 13.54 -14.70
C ASP A 130 7.84 13.05 -13.47
N SER A 131 8.09 11.85 -12.91
CA SER A 131 7.29 11.38 -11.76
C SER A 131 7.85 11.89 -10.42
N GLN A 132 7.16 12.88 -9.83
CA GLN A 132 7.47 13.43 -8.49
C GLN A 132 7.25 12.42 -7.34
N PHE A 133 6.52 11.34 -7.61
CA PHE A 133 6.12 10.32 -6.64
C PHE A 133 6.50 8.92 -7.12
N LEU A 134 6.72 8.04 -6.15
CA LEU A 134 6.85 6.60 -6.36
C LEU A 134 5.92 5.89 -5.39
N TYR A 135 5.61 4.64 -5.69
CA TYR A 135 4.58 3.89 -4.98
C TYR A 135 5.19 2.73 -4.23
N VAL A 136 5.24 2.83 -2.90
CA VAL A 136 5.71 1.74 -2.03
C VAL A 136 4.55 0.78 -1.78
N VAL A 137 4.77 -0.50 -2.06
CA VAL A 137 3.83 -1.57 -1.79
C VAL A 137 4.42 -2.47 -0.72
N LEU A 138 3.66 -2.64 0.35
CA LEU A 138 4.02 -3.46 1.50
C LEU A 138 3.08 -4.65 1.59
N VAL A 139 3.62 -5.86 1.51
CA VAL A 139 2.90 -7.11 1.76
C VAL A 139 3.41 -7.69 3.07
N THR A 140 2.53 -8.03 4.00
CA THR A 140 2.90 -8.62 5.29
C THR A 140 2.13 -9.90 5.53
N LEU A 141 2.86 -10.96 5.83
CA LEU A 141 2.34 -12.34 5.89
C LEU A 141 2.55 -13.02 7.25
N GLY A 142 3.46 -12.51 8.08
CA GLY A 142 3.75 -13.15 9.37
C GLY A 142 4.38 -12.18 10.36
N ARG A 143 4.18 -12.46 11.65
CA ARG A 143 4.85 -11.78 12.77
C ARG A 143 4.97 -12.73 13.94
N THR A 144 6.11 -12.67 14.63
CA THR A 144 6.32 -13.41 15.87
C THR A 144 5.17 -13.16 16.85
N GLY A 145 4.61 -14.24 17.39
CA GLY A 145 3.52 -14.18 18.37
C GLY A 145 2.11 -13.97 17.77
N LEU A 146 1.96 -13.96 16.44
CA LEU A 146 0.67 -14.00 15.76
C LEU A 146 0.57 -15.23 14.84
N ASP A 147 -0.66 -15.62 14.52
CA ASP A 147 -0.91 -16.60 13.46
C ASP A 147 -0.39 -16.09 12.12
N GLN A 148 0.30 -16.96 11.38
CA GLN A 148 0.77 -16.65 10.03
C GLN A 148 -0.38 -16.65 9.03
N ALA A 149 -0.22 -15.90 7.95
CA ALA A 149 -1.13 -15.92 6.82
C ALA A 149 -1.27 -17.35 6.25
N SER A 150 -2.50 -17.73 5.90
CA SER A 150 -2.72 -19.03 5.27
C SER A 150 -2.16 -19.06 3.84
N PHE A 151 -1.96 -20.25 3.29
CA PHE A 151 -1.57 -20.38 1.88
C PHE A 151 -2.60 -19.74 0.92
N GLN A 152 -3.88 -19.77 1.27
CA GLN A 152 -4.93 -19.12 0.49
C GLN A 152 -4.81 -17.59 0.52
N ASP A 153 -4.38 -17.03 1.66
CA ASP A 153 -4.10 -15.60 1.78
C ASP A 153 -2.89 -15.21 0.94
N TYR A 154 -1.83 -16.01 0.99
CA TYR A 154 -0.64 -15.81 0.17
C TYR A 154 -0.99 -15.78 -1.33
N GLU A 155 -1.70 -16.79 -1.85
CA GLU A 155 -2.08 -16.84 -3.26
C GLU A 155 -3.00 -15.68 -3.65
N TYR A 156 -3.92 -15.30 -2.76
CA TYR A 156 -4.80 -14.14 -2.99
C TYR A 156 -3.99 -12.82 -3.09
N LEU A 157 -3.09 -12.57 -2.13
CA LEU A 157 -2.28 -11.34 -2.12
C LEU A 157 -1.25 -11.32 -3.24
N LYS A 158 -0.69 -12.47 -3.61
CA LYS A 158 0.17 -12.62 -4.78
C LYS A 158 -0.58 -12.28 -6.06
N SER A 159 -1.79 -12.82 -6.24
CA SER A 159 -2.62 -12.49 -7.40
C SER A 159 -2.95 -10.99 -7.45
N MET A 160 -3.28 -10.39 -6.30
CA MET A 160 -3.51 -8.95 -6.18
C MET A 160 -2.28 -8.13 -6.55
N LEU A 161 -1.11 -8.51 -6.03
CA LEU A 161 0.15 -7.83 -6.24
C LEU A 161 0.57 -7.81 -7.72
N HIS A 162 0.31 -8.88 -8.47
CA HIS A 162 0.72 -8.96 -9.87
C HIS A 162 -0.35 -8.49 -10.86
N SER A 163 -1.65 -8.65 -10.53
CA SER A 163 -2.74 -8.41 -11.49
C SER A 163 -3.47 -7.09 -11.26
N PHE A 164 -3.56 -6.65 -10.00
CA PHE A 164 -4.30 -5.46 -9.60
C PHE A 164 -3.38 -4.26 -9.33
N VAL A 165 -2.36 -4.44 -8.49
CA VAL A 165 -1.48 -3.36 -8.02
C VAL A 165 -0.81 -2.57 -9.15
N PRO A 166 -0.26 -3.19 -10.23
CA PRO A 166 0.37 -2.43 -11.31
C PRO A 166 -0.61 -1.46 -11.98
N ARG A 167 -1.84 -1.91 -12.24
CA ARG A 167 -2.90 -1.08 -12.84
C ARG A 167 -3.37 -0.01 -11.89
N PHE A 168 -3.51 -0.35 -10.61
CA PHE A 168 -3.89 0.59 -9.58
C PHE A 168 -2.83 1.70 -9.47
N ALA A 169 -1.54 1.35 -9.45
CA ALA A 169 -0.44 2.31 -9.45
C ALA A 169 -0.49 3.27 -10.66
N THR A 170 -0.70 2.72 -11.86
CA THR A 170 -0.80 3.51 -13.09
C THR A 170 -1.98 4.47 -13.08
N VAL A 171 -3.14 4.03 -12.62
CA VAL A 171 -4.31 4.91 -12.55
C VAL A 171 -4.13 5.95 -11.44
N VAL A 172 -3.61 5.53 -10.29
CA VAL A 172 -3.40 6.42 -9.14
C VAL A 172 -2.41 7.52 -9.43
N SER A 173 -1.36 7.24 -10.20
CA SER A 173 -0.42 8.27 -10.61
C SER A 173 -1.07 9.35 -11.46
N GLN A 174 -1.98 8.98 -12.37
CA GLN A 174 -2.64 9.90 -13.29
C GLN A 174 -3.63 10.84 -12.61
N ILE A 175 -4.27 10.40 -11.53
CA ILE A 175 -5.30 11.18 -10.83
C ILE A 175 -4.90 11.53 -9.38
N SER A 176 -3.62 11.42 -9.04
CA SER A 176 -3.02 11.71 -7.73
C SER A 176 -3.47 13.05 -7.11
N ASP A 177 -3.73 14.05 -7.96
CA ASP A 177 -4.14 15.40 -7.60
C ASP A 177 -5.66 15.55 -7.33
N ALA A 178 -6.47 14.58 -7.75
CA ALA A 178 -7.93 14.64 -7.67
C ALA A 178 -8.51 13.92 -6.43
N TYR A 179 -7.66 13.26 -5.64
CA TYR A 179 -8.08 12.45 -4.51
C TYR A 179 -8.47 13.27 -3.29
N LEU A 180 -9.78 13.48 -3.12
CA LEU A 180 -10.34 14.02 -1.89
C LEU A 180 -11.01 12.92 -1.05
N PRO A 181 -10.69 12.84 0.26
CA PRO A 181 -11.39 11.96 1.18
C PRO A 181 -12.89 12.24 1.19
N GLY A 182 -13.71 11.19 1.26
CA GLY A 182 -15.17 11.31 1.43
C GLY A 182 -16.01 11.08 0.18
N ASP A 183 -15.40 11.03 -1.02
CA ASP A 183 -16.10 10.67 -2.27
C ASP A 183 -15.63 9.33 -2.85
N ALA A 184 -15.69 8.30 -2.00
CA ALA A 184 -15.25 6.95 -2.36
C ALA A 184 -15.96 6.40 -3.60
N ARG A 185 -17.25 6.77 -3.78
CA ARG A 185 -18.09 6.26 -4.88
C ARG A 185 -17.63 6.76 -6.22
N ASN A 186 -17.61 8.09 -6.41
CA ASN A 186 -17.20 8.65 -7.69
C ASN A 186 -15.75 8.28 -7.99
N LEU A 187 -14.91 8.21 -6.95
CA LEU A 187 -13.53 7.79 -7.11
C LEU A 187 -13.38 6.34 -7.54
N SER A 188 -14.16 5.43 -6.95
CA SER A 188 -14.17 4.03 -7.34
C SER A 188 -14.63 3.84 -8.78
N ASP A 189 -15.64 4.61 -9.22
CA ASP A 189 -16.14 4.55 -10.59
C ASP A 189 -15.10 5.07 -11.59
N GLN A 190 -14.45 6.19 -11.27
CA GLN A 190 -13.38 6.77 -12.08
C GLN A 190 -12.19 5.82 -12.20
N ILE A 191 -11.70 5.27 -11.09
CA ILE A 191 -10.58 4.32 -11.09
C ILE A 191 -10.96 3.05 -11.85
N ALA A 192 -12.17 2.51 -11.64
CA ALA A 192 -12.63 1.32 -12.34
C ALA A 192 -12.63 1.52 -13.87
N GLY A 193 -13.15 2.66 -14.34
CA GLY A 193 -13.18 2.99 -15.77
C GLY A 193 -11.79 3.12 -16.40
N LEU A 194 -10.80 3.58 -15.63
CA LEU A 194 -9.41 3.69 -16.10
C LEU A 194 -8.63 2.35 -16.01
N MET A 195 -8.92 1.52 -15.00
CA MET A 195 -8.28 0.21 -14.85
C MET A 195 -8.81 -0.84 -15.85
N MET A 196 -10.08 -0.69 -16.27
CA MET A 196 -10.78 -1.60 -17.16
C MET A 196 -11.64 -0.82 -18.19
N PRO A 197 -11.01 -0.06 -19.11
CA PRO A 197 -11.74 0.73 -20.10
C PRO A 197 -12.52 -0.13 -21.09
N ASP A 198 -11.97 -1.30 -21.44
CA ASP A 198 -12.65 -2.36 -22.18
C ASP A 198 -12.62 -3.67 -21.37
N PRO A 199 -13.74 -4.05 -20.72
CA PRO A 199 -13.85 -5.29 -19.96
C PRO A 199 -13.67 -6.57 -20.79
N ALA A 200 -13.74 -6.50 -22.13
CA ALA A 200 -13.55 -7.65 -23.01
C ALA A 200 -12.08 -7.83 -23.43
N ALA A 201 -11.28 -6.76 -23.42
CA ALA A 201 -9.92 -6.75 -23.93
C ALA A 201 -9.01 -7.80 -23.26
N GLU A 202 -8.14 -8.44 -24.05
CA GLU A 202 -7.19 -9.44 -23.56
C GLU A 202 -6.25 -8.87 -22.50
N GLU A 203 -5.89 -7.58 -22.63
CA GLU A 203 -5.09 -6.87 -21.64
C GLU A 203 -5.71 -6.88 -20.24
N THR A 204 -7.03 -7.03 -20.10
CA THR A 204 -7.70 -7.06 -18.78
C THR A 204 -7.86 -8.47 -18.23
N LYS A 205 -7.40 -9.50 -18.94
CA LYS A 205 -7.57 -10.91 -18.55
C LYS A 205 -7.05 -11.24 -17.15
N ASP A 206 -5.85 -10.81 -16.81
CA ASP A 206 -5.27 -11.08 -15.49
C ASP A 206 -6.03 -10.36 -14.37
N LEU A 207 -6.48 -9.12 -14.63
CA LEU A 207 -7.35 -8.39 -13.71
C LEU A 207 -8.69 -9.12 -13.52
N ARG A 208 -9.31 -9.61 -14.59
CA ARG A 208 -10.56 -10.41 -14.52
C ARG A 208 -10.37 -11.71 -13.75
N ALA A 209 -9.22 -12.36 -13.89
CA ALA A 209 -8.87 -13.55 -13.11
C ALA A 209 -8.77 -13.22 -11.60
N PHE A 210 -8.08 -12.13 -11.24
CA PHE A 210 -8.05 -11.65 -9.86
C PHE A 210 -9.45 -11.31 -9.33
N LEU A 211 -10.28 -10.60 -10.10
CA LEU A 211 -11.64 -10.23 -9.68
C LEU A 211 -12.52 -11.47 -9.47
N THR A 212 -12.30 -12.54 -10.21
CA THR A 212 -12.96 -13.83 -9.98
C THR A 212 -12.56 -14.43 -8.63
N LEU A 213 -11.28 -14.34 -8.25
CA LEU A 213 -10.80 -14.77 -6.93
C LEU A 213 -11.39 -13.89 -5.82
N TYR A 214 -11.40 -12.56 -6.00
CA TYR A 214 -12.03 -11.62 -5.07
C TYR A 214 -13.51 -11.92 -4.86
N ALA A 215 -14.27 -12.12 -5.94
CA ALA A 215 -15.70 -12.37 -5.87
C ALA A 215 -16.05 -13.66 -5.14
N LYS A 216 -15.27 -14.74 -5.36
CA LYS A 216 -15.40 -16.00 -4.61
C LYS A 216 -15.20 -15.81 -3.11
N ARG A 217 -14.31 -14.89 -2.72
CA ARG A 217 -13.92 -14.68 -1.33
C ARG A 217 -14.84 -13.71 -0.57
N TYR A 218 -15.37 -12.67 -1.23
CA TYR A 218 -16.07 -11.58 -0.53
C TYR A 218 -17.45 -11.21 -1.07
N VAL A 219 -17.74 -11.48 -2.34
CA VAL A 219 -18.98 -11.00 -2.98
C VAL A 219 -20.08 -12.05 -2.91
N HIS A 220 -19.73 -13.33 -3.14
CA HIS A 220 -20.66 -14.46 -3.14
C HIS A 220 -21.89 -14.33 -4.07
N GLU A 221 -21.86 -13.37 -5.01
CA GLU A 221 -22.90 -13.09 -6.00
C GLU A 221 -22.30 -13.12 -7.42
N ALA A 222 -23.11 -13.52 -8.40
CA ALA A 222 -22.71 -13.51 -9.80
C ALA A 222 -22.85 -12.09 -10.39
N LEU A 223 -21.75 -11.35 -10.41
CA LEU A 223 -21.68 -9.99 -10.94
C LEU A 223 -20.73 -9.91 -12.14
N ARG A 224 -20.89 -8.87 -12.95
CA ARG A 224 -19.94 -8.55 -14.02
C ARG A 224 -18.62 -8.08 -13.42
N ALA A 225 -17.51 -8.32 -14.11
CA ALA A 225 -16.17 -7.95 -13.63
C ALA A 225 -16.05 -6.47 -13.25
N GLU A 226 -16.64 -5.57 -14.05
CA GLU A 226 -16.65 -4.13 -13.77
C GLU A 226 -17.34 -3.79 -12.43
N GLU A 227 -18.47 -4.42 -12.13
CA GLU A 227 -19.20 -4.22 -10.88
C GLU A 227 -18.41 -4.79 -9.69
N ILE A 228 -17.76 -5.94 -9.86
CA ILE A 228 -16.86 -6.51 -8.85
C ILE A 228 -15.70 -5.55 -8.59
N LEU A 229 -15.11 -4.97 -9.64
CA LEU A 229 -14.02 -4.01 -9.53
C LEU A 229 -14.44 -2.75 -8.77
N LYS A 230 -15.62 -2.19 -9.08
CA LYS A 230 -16.17 -1.04 -8.35
C LYS A 230 -16.37 -1.33 -6.87
N ARG A 231 -16.98 -2.47 -6.53
CA ARG A 231 -17.14 -2.89 -5.12
C ARG A 231 -15.79 -3.09 -4.42
N CYS A 232 -14.85 -3.74 -5.11
CA CYS A 232 -13.49 -3.95 -4.65
C CYS A 232 -12.80 -2.62 -4.32
N LEU A 233 -12.85 -1.65 -5.24
CA LEU A 233 -12.28 -0.31 -5.07
C LEU A 233 -13.00 0.49 -3.97
N MET A 234 -14.32 0.41 -3.86
CA MET A 234 -15.08 1.05 -2.78
C MET A 234 -14.55 0.70 -1.39
N HIS A 235 -14.06 -0.52 -1.19
CA HIS A 235 -13.47 -0.91 0.09
C HIS A 235 -12.06 -0.35 0.30
N MET A 236 -11.30 -0.15 -0.77
CA MET A 236 -9.89 0.25 -0.74
C MET A 236 -9.71 1.78 -0.71
N VAL A 237 -10.49 2.51 -1.50
CA VAL A 237 -10.32 3.97 -1.68
C VAL A 237 -11.19 4.81 -0.76
N LYS A 238 -12.01 4.18 0.09
CA LYS A 238 -12.92 4.89 1.00
C LYS A 238 -12.24 5.87 1.95
N MET A 239 -11.04 5.56 2.39
CA MET A 239 -10.25 6.39 3.28
C MET A 239 -8.77 6.22 2.92
N PRO A 240 -8.21 7.12 2.08
CA PRO A 240 -6.76 7.29 2.09
C PRO A 240 -6.31 7.68 3.50
N PHE A 241 -5.16 7.21 3.93
CA PHE A 241 -4.53 7.61 5.19
C PHE A 241 -3.30 8.44 4.90
N GLU A 242 -2.97 9.35 5.82
CA GLU A 242 -1.67 10.03 5.84
C GLU A 242 -0.92 9.57 7.08
N LEU A 243 0.39 9.29 6.96
CA LEU A 243 1.17 8.76 8.08
C LEU A 243 1.08 9.64 9.33
N GLU A 244 1.31 10.94 9.18
CA GLU A 244 1.27 11.91 10.28
C GLU A 244 -0.11 11.99 10.92
N SER A 245 -1.17 12.04 10.10
CA SER A 245 -2.55 12.06 10.60
C SER A 245 -2.88 10.76 11.33
N SER A 246 -2.48 9.60 10.81
CA SER A 246 -2.68 8.31 11.48
C SER A 246 -1.96 8.22 12.83
N ILE A 247 -0.76 8.78 12.96
CA ILE A 247 -0.05 8.88 14.25
C ILE A 247 -0.79 9.84 15.18
N ARG A 248 -1.11 11.04 14.71
CA ARG A 248 -1.78 12.10 15.47
C ARG A 248 -3.13 11.65 16.04
N TYR A 249 -3.90 10.89 15.27
CA TYR A 249 -5.20 10.36 15.69
C TYR A 249 -5.10 8.99 16.39
N GLY A 250 -3.89 8.50 16.67
CA GLY A 250 -3.67 7.28 17.45
C GLY A 250 -4.06 5.97 16.74
N LEU A 251 -4.13 5.98 15.40
CA LEU A 251 -4.32 4.77 14.59
C LEU A 251 -3.04 3.93 14.52
N ILE A 252 -1.89 4.60 14.65
CA ILE A 252 -0.55 4.04 14.65
C ILE A 252 0.16 4.50 15.91
N VAL A 253 0.92 3.60 16.52
CA VAL A 253 1.85 3.89 17.60
C VAL A 253 3.28 3.94 17.04
N ASN A 254 4.00 5.03 17.31
CA ASN A 254 5.43 5.13 16.96
C ASN A 254 6.31 4.25 17.87
#